data_AF-A0A2T4YEC0-F1
#
_entry.id   AF-A0A2T4YEC0-F1
#
_cell.length_a   1.000
_cell.length_b   1.000
_cell.length_c   1.000
_cell.angle_alpha   90.00
_cell.angle_beta   90.00
_cell.angle_gamma   90.00
#
_symmetry.space_group_name_H-M   'P 1'
#
loop_
_entity.id
_entity.type
_entity.pdbx_description
1 polymer ?
#
loop_
_entity_poly.entity_id
_entity_poly.type
_entity_poly.pdbx_seq_one_letter_code
_entity_poly.pdbx_strand_id
1 'polypeptide(L)'
;MMAIKTVGMLMAGLLLGGCQTVQQAAEARKKVVCFKAGYGEASPQHAECMRTMLPVAMSMEASRRMDDIGEGLALIAAGTQRR
;
A
#
# COMPACT_ATOMS: atom_id res chain seq x y z
N MET A 1 -19.07 -17.58 38.44
CA MET A 1 -18.51 -16.21 38.39
C MET A 1 -17.14 -16.27 37.74
N MET A 2 -16.97 -15.51 36.66
CA MET A 2 -15.86 -15.46 35.71
C MET A 2 -14.59 -14.82 36.30
N ALA A 3 -13.42 -15.30 35.86
CA ALA A 3 -12.23 -14.45 35.61
C ALA A 3 -11.17 -15.27 34.83
N ILE A 4 -11.46 -15.62 33.58
CA ILE A 4 -10.45 -16.17 32.67
C ILE A 4 -9.61 -14.99 32.17
N LYS A 5 -8.33 -15.00 32.53
CA LYS A 5 -7.29 -14.06 32.11
C LYS A 5 -7.12 -14.09 30.58
N THR A 6 -7.80 -13.21 29.84
CA THR A 6 -7.69 -13.09 28.37
C THR A 6 -6.95 -11.82 27.91
N VAL A 7 -6.07 -11.26 28.73
CA VAL A 7 -5.34 -10.02 28.36
C VAL A 7 -4.08 -10.28 27.53
N GLY A 8 -3.72 -11.54 27.24
CA GLY A 8 -2.45 -11.88 26.59
C GLY A 8 -2.47 -12.01 25.06
N MET A 9 -3.62 -11.89 24.38
CA MET A 9 -3.76 -12.42 23.02
C MET A 9 -4.45 -11.46 22.03
N LEU A 10 -4.17 -10.16 22.16
CA LEU A 10 -4.71 -9.12 21.25
C LEU A 10 -3.61 -8.23 20.64
N MET A 11 -2.34 -8.66 20.67
CA MET A 11 -1.21 -7.94 20.08
C MET A 11 -0.41 -8.78 19.07
N ALA A 12 -1.06 -9.72 18.38
CA ALA A 12 -0.47 -10.45 17.25
C ALA A 12 -1.19 -10.20 15.91
N GLY A 13 -2.28 -9.42 15.91
CA GLY A 13 -3.05 -9.08 14.70
C GLY A 13 -2.61 -7.81 13.97
N LEU A 14 -1.85 -6.92 14.62
CA LEU A 14 -1.40 -5.65 14.01
C LEU A 14 -0.07 -5.76 13.24
N LEU A 15 0.66 -6.87 13.36
CA LEU A 15 1.95 -7.04 12.68
C LEU A 15 1.86 -7.68 11.28
N LEU A 16 0.66 -8.06 10.83
CA LEU A 16 0.41 -8.49 9.45
C LEU A 16 0.04 -7.33 8.50
N GLY A 17 0.03 -6.09 8.99
CA GLY A 17 -0.19 -4.88 8.18
C GLY A 17 1.00 -4.42 7.34
N GLY A 18 2.10 -5.20 7.28
CA GLY A 18 3.39 -4.73 6.76
C GLY A 18 3.68 -4.97 5.28
N CYS A 19 2.88 -5.76 4.57
CA CYS A 19 3.15 -6.10 3.17
C CYS A 19 1.90 -5.92 2.31
N GLN A 20 1.39 -4.68 2.20
CA GLN A 20 0.42 -4.38 1.15
C GLN A 20 1.07 -4.68 -0.21
N THR A 21 0.46 -5.58 -0.98
CA THR A 21 0.95 -5.89 -2.33
C THR A 21 0.82 -4.66 -3.21
N VAL A 22 1.61 -4.60 -4.30
CA VAL A 22 1.49 -3.52 -5.32
C VAL A 22 0.04 -3.39 -5.78
N GLN A 23 -0.68 -4.51 -5.89
CA GLN A 23 -2.09 -4.55 -6.26
C GLN A 23 -2.99 -3.88 -5.23
N GLN A 24 -2.83 -4.19 -3.94
CA GLN A 24 -3.62 -3.58 -2.87
C GLN A 24 -3.33 -2.08 -2.73
N ALA A 25 -2.06 -1.68 -2.84
CA ALA A 25 -1.65 -0.28 -2.80
C ALA A 25 -2.20 0.51 -4.00
N ALA A 26 -2.12 -0.07 -5.20
CA ALA A 26 -2.69 0.49 -6.42
C ALA A 26 -4.21 0.64 -6.31
N GLU A 27 -4.91 -0.38 -5.79
CA GLU A 27 -6.36 -0.34 -5.58
C GLU A 27 -6.82 0.75 -4.62
N ALA A 28 -6.13 0.92 -3.49
CA ALA A 28 -6.42 2.00 -2.56
C ALA A 28 -6.21 3.38 -3.20
N ARG A 29 -5.12 3.56 -3.96
CA ARG A 29 -4.82 4.84 -4.63
C ARG A 29 -5.83 5.21 -5.70
N LYS A 30 -6.23 4.26 -6.57
CA LYS A 30 -7.21 4.58 -7.62
C LYS A 30 -8.56 5.00 -7.05
N LYS A 31 -8.99 4.43 -5.91
CA LYS A 31 -10.23 4.87 -5.22
C LYS A 31 -10.15 6.35 -4.85
N VAL A 32 -9.03 6.78 -4.26
CA VAL A 32 -8.81 8.18 -3.89
C VAL A 32 -8.80 9.09 -5.13
N VAL A 33 -8.15 8.68 -6.21
CA VAL A 33 -8.09 9.47 -7.45
C VAL A 33 -9.47 9.61 -8.10
N CYS A 34 -10.19 8.50 -8.27
CA CYS A 34 -11.53 8.52 -8.89
C CYS A 34 -12.56 9.26 -8.03
N PHE A 35 -12.44 9.19 -6.71
CA PHE A 35 -13.27 10.00 -5.80
C PHE A 35 -12.91 11.49 -5.89
N LYS A 36 -11.61 11.85 -5.91
CA LYS A 36 -11.16 13.25 -6.09
C LYS A 36 -11.55 13.85 -7.44
N ALA A 37 -11.71 13.01 -8.47
CA ALA A 37 -12.22 13.42 -9.77
C ALA A 37 -13.73 13.75 -9.75
N GLY A 38 -14.41 13.58 -8.62
CA GLY A 38 -15.84 13.88 -8.46
C GLY A 38 -16.75 12.71 -8.81
N TYR A 39 -16.21 11.54 -9.14
CA TYR A 39 -17.03 10.36 -9.42
C TYR A 39 -17.43 9.69 -8.11
N GLY A 40 -18.70 9.86 -7.72
CA GLY A 40 -19.27 9.14 -6.57
C GLY A 40 -19.13 7.62 -6.75
N GLU A 41 -18.93 6.88 -5.67
CA GLU A 41 -18.59 5.44 -5.71
C GLU A 41 -19.60 4.57 -6.47
N ALA A 42 -20.88 4.96 -6.50
CA ALA A 42 -21.95 4.28 -7.22
C ALA A 42 -22.13 4.74 -8.68
N SER A 43 -21.32 5.70 -9.15
CA SER A 43 -21.46 6.24 -10.50
C SER A 43 -20.82 5.32 -11.55
N PRO A 44 -21.41 5.19 -12.75
CA PRO A 44 -20.80 4.45 -13.86
C PRO A 44 -19.41 4.99 -14.21
N GLN A 45 -19.21 6.31 -14.08
CA GLN A 45 -17.94 6.97 -14.34
C GLN A 45 -16.86 6.59 -13.32
N HIS A 46 -17.24 6.27 -12.07
CA HIS A 46 -16.30 5.77 -11.07
C HIS A 46 -15.79 4.38 -11.45
N ALA A 47 -16.67 3.48 -11.90
CA ALA A 47 -16.28 2.14 -12.33
C ALA A 47 -15.33 2.18 -13.55
N GLU A 48 -15.61 3.07 -14.50
CA GLU A 48 -14.76 3.28 -15.66
C GLU A 48 -13.41 3.89 -15.28
N CYS A 49 -13.41 4.94 -14.45
CA CYS A 49 -12.19 5.53 -13.91
C CYS A 49 -11.32 4.47 -13.20
N MET A 50 -11.94 3.63 -12.36
CA MET A 50 -11.24 2.56 -11.64
C MET A 50 -10.64 1.49 -12.55
N ARG A 51 -11.27 1.19 -13.70
CA ARG A 51 -10.73 0.28 -14.72
C ARG A 51 -9.54 0.90 -15.45
N THR A 52 -9.68 2.14 -15.89
CA THR A 52 -8.66 2.85 -16.67
C THR A 52 -7.43 3.19 -15.84
N MET A 53 -7.62 3.54 -14.56
CA MET A 53 -6.53 3.96 -13.68
C MET A 53 -5.76 2.79 -13.06
N LEU A 54 -6.28 1.56 -13.07
CA LEU A 54 -5.60 0.41 -12.48
C LEU A 54 -4.20 0.15 -13.05
N PRO A 55 -3.95 0.07 -14.38
CA PRO A 55 -2.61 -0.16 -14.90
C PRO A 55 -1.63 0.99 -14.58
N VAL A 56 -2.13 2.24 -14.56
CA VAL A 56 -1.33 3.41 -14.19
C VAL A 56 -0.95 3.36 -12.70
N ALA A 57 -1.91 3.06 -11.82
CA ALA A 57 -1.64 2.92 -10.39
C ALA A 57 -0.68 1.77 -10.09
N MET A 58 -0.79 0.64 -10.79
CA MET A 58 0.11 -0.51 -10.67
C MET A 58 1.55 -0.16 -11.08
N SER A 59 1.72 0.52 -12.22
CA SER A 59 3.05 0.93 -12.68
C SER A 59 3.71 1.93 -11.74
N MET A 60 2.96 2.93 -11.25
CA MET A 60 3.47 3.89 -10.27
C MET A 60 3.90 3.24 -8.97
N GLU A 61 3.11 2.30 -8.42
CA GLU A 61 3.47 1.61 -7.18
C GLU A 61 4.64 0.65 -7.37
N ALA A 62 4.74 -0.02 -8.52
CA ALA A 62 5.91 -0.84 -8.85
C ALA A 62 7.19 0.00 -8.95
N SER A 63 7.13 1.16 -9.62
CA SER A 63 8.27 2.09 -9.72
C SER A 63 8.71 2.58 -8.35
N ARG A 64 7.77 3.00 -7.48
CA ARG A 64 8.11 3.47 -6.13
C ARG A 64 8.81 2.41 -5.30
N ARG A 65 8.40 1.15 -5.41
CA ARG A 65 9.09 0.05 -4.73
C ARG A 65 10.52 -0.13 -5.22
N MET A 66 10.77 0.06 -6.52
CA MET A 66 12.11 0.02 -7.08
C MET A 66 12.96 1.22 -6.62
N ASP A 67 12.37 2.41 -6.53
CA ASP A 67 13.05 3.61 -6.02
C ASP A 67 13.43 3.44 -4.54
N ASP A 68 12.51 2.94 -3.71
CA ASP A 68 12.76 2.65 -2.29
C ASP A 68 13.88 1.61 -2.12
N ILE A 69 13.93 0.59 -2.99
CA ILE A 69 15.03 -0.41 -3.02
C ILE A 69 16.34 0.26 -3.44
N GLY A 70 16.31 1.10 -4.47
CA GLY A 70 17.48 1.84 -4.95
C GLY A 70 18.09 2.73 -3.86
N GLU A 71 17.26 3.44 -3.10
CA GLU A 71 17.70 4.24 -1.95
C GLU A 71 18.33 3.37 -0.86
N GLY A 72 17.68 2.24 -0.50
CA GLY A 72 18.24 1.28 0.45
C GLY A 72 19.60 0.72 0.02
N LEU A 73 19.75 0.38 -1.26
CA LEU A 73 21.01 -0.10 -1.83
C LEU A 73 22.07 1.00 -1.85
N ALA A 74 21.71 2.25 -2.16
CA ALA A 74 22.62 3.39 -2.12
C ALA A 74 23.15 3.65 -0.71
N LEU A 75 22.30 3.53 0.32
CA LEU A 75 22.71 3.64 1.72
C LEU A 75 23.69 2.52 2.14
N ILE A 76 23.44 1.28 1.70
CA ILE A 76 24.35 0.15 1.95
C ILE A 76 25.69 0.37 1.23
N ALA A 77 25.66 0.77 -0.04
CA ALA A 77 26.86 1.06 -0.84
C ALA A 77 27.69 2.21 -0.25
N ALA A 78 27.04 3.26 0.25
CA ALA A 78 27.71 4.35 0.96
C ALA A 78 28.33 3.88 2.28
N GLY A 79 27.72 2.90 2.96
CA GLY A 79 28.26 2.26 4.16
C GLY A 79 29.48 1.40 3.88
N THR A 80 29.53 0.69 2.74
CA THR A 80 30.69 -0.13 2.34
C THR A 80 31.87 0.71 1.85
N GLN A 81 31.66 1.87 1.23
CA GLN A 81 32.74 2.77 0.80
C GLN A 81 33.48 3.49 1.95
N ARG A 82 32.89 3.54 3.15
CA ARG A 82 33.51 4.17 4.34
C ARG A 82 34.38 3.21 5.15
N ARG A 83 34.47 1.93 4.78
CA ARG A 83 35.44 0.97 5.33
C ARG A 83 36.63 0.82 4.40
#